data_AF-A0A260BC77-F1
#
_entry.id   AF-A0A260BC77-F1
#
_cell.length_a   1.000
_cell.length_b   1.000
_cell.length_c   1.000
_cell.angle_alpha   90.00
_cell.angle_beta   90.00
_cell.angle_gamma   90.00
#
_symmetry.space_group_name_H-M   'P 1'
#
loop_
_entity.id
_entity.type
_entity.pdbx_description
1 polymer ?
#
loop_
_entity_poly.entity_id
_entity_poly.type
_entity_poly.pdbx_seq_one_letter_code
_entity_poly.pdbx_strand_id
1 'polypeptide(L)' 'MNDEPIENRPDDEASRARAERARLARIFGDVLPETTGDDRADGPDGDSLSVDWLKQQRPPHYF' A
#
# COMPACT_ATOMS: atom_id res chain seq x y z
N MET A 1 20.35 -20.39 -2.45
CA MET A 1 18.88 -20.44 -2.29
C MET A 1 18.30 -19.86 -3.58
N ASN A 2 17.57 -20.64 -4.37
CA ASN A 2 16.83 -20.11 -5.52
C ASN A 2 15.55 -19.45 -5.00
N ASP A 3 15.45 -18.14 -5.11
CA ASP A 3 14.17 -17.44 -4.99
C ASP A 3 13.49 -17.49 -6.36
N GLU A 4 12.85 -18.63 -6.65
CA GLU A 4 11.92 -18.72 -7.78
C GLU A 4 10.75 -17.74 -7.52
N PRO A 5 10.30 -16.97 -8.53
CA PRO A 5 9.15 -16.09 -8.37
C PRO A 5 7.95 -16.93 -8.00
N ILE A 6 7.34 -16.65 -6.83
CA ILE A 6 6.11 -17.32 -6.39
C ILE A 6 5.04 -16.96 -7.41
N GLU A 7 4.79 -17.86 -8.36
CA GLU A 7 3.77 -17.68 -9.38
C GLU A 7 2.42 -17.48 -8.68
N ASN A 8 1.95 -16.24 -8.67
CA ASN A 8 0.82 -15.82 -7.87
C ASN A 8 -0.45 -16.23 -8.61
N ARG A 9 -0.92 -17.46 -8.37
CA ARG A 9 -2.11 -17.99 -9.02
C ARG A 9 -3.33 -17.17 -8.58
N PRO A 10 -4.31 -16.93 -9.46
CA PRO A 10 -5.49 -16.13 -9.13
C PRO A 10 -6.28 -16.69 -7.92
N ASP A 11 -6.24 -18.01 -7.73
CA ASP A 11 -6.86 -18.68 -6.57
C ASP A 11 -6.18 -18.32 -5.23
N ASP A 12 -4.86 -18.10 -5.25
CA ASP A 12 -4.09 -17.74 -4.07
C ASP A 12 -4.36 -16.28 -3.65
N GLU A 13 -4.57 -15.37 -4.61
CA GLU A 13 -4.94 -13.98 -4.35
C GLU A 13 -6.36 -13.87 -3.79
N ALA A 14 -7.33 -14.56 -4.39
CA ALA A 14 -8.70 -14.61 -3.88
C ALA A 14 -8.76 -15.18 -2.44
N SER A 15 -7.93 -16.18 -2.15
CA SER A 15 -7.80 -16.77 -0.83
C SER A 15 -7.23 -15.78 0.20
N ARG A 16 -6.18 -15.02 -0.16
CA ARG A 16 -5.62 -13.95 0.69
C ARG A 16 -6.62 -12.84 0.95
N ALA A 17 -7.33 -12.39 -0.08
CA ALA A 17 -8.36 -11.35 0.06
C ALA A 17 -9.48 -11.78 1.01
N ARG A 18 -9.89 -13.06 0.96
CA ARG A 18 -10.88 -13.62 1.89
C ARG A 18 -10.37 -13.66 3.33
N ALA A 19 -9.13 -14.10 3.53
CA ALA A 19 -8.50 -14.14 4.85
C ALA A 19 -8.38 -12.73 5.47
N GLU A 20 -7.99 -11.74 4.67
CA GLU A 20 -7.87 -10.37 5.15
C GLU A 20 -9.23 -9.76 5.51
N ARG A 21 -10.27 -9.99 4.69
CA ARG A 21 -11.64 -9.58 5.05
C ARG A 21 -12.10 -10.19 6.38
N ALA A 22 -11.83 -11.47 6.63
CA ALA A 22 -12.19 -12.11 7.89
C ALA A 22 -11.42 -11.54 9.09
N ARG A 23 -10.15 -11.17 8.90
CA ARG A 23 -9.34 -10.51 9.92
C ARG A 23 -9.88 -9.12 10.26
N LEU A 24 -10.21 -8.33 9.23
CA LEU A 24 -10.79 -7.01 9.40
C LEU A 24 -12.17 -7.09 10.06
N ALA A 25 -13.02 -8.03 9.65
CA ALA A 25 -14.36 -8.20 10.22
C ALA A 25 -14.34 -8.57 11.72
N ARG A 26 -13.30 -9.28 12.17
CA ARG A 26 -13.12 -9.56 13.60
C ARG A 26 -12.80 -8.31 14.43
N ILE A 27 -12.23 -7.28 13.83
CA ILE A 27 -11.85 -6.04 14.52
C ILE A 27 -12.95 -4.99 14.35
N PHE A 28 -13.47 -4.84 13.13
CA PHE A 28 -14.35 -3.75 12.72
C PHE A 28 -15.81 -4.16 12.50
N GLY A 29 -16.11 -5.47 12.45
CA GLY A 29 -17.40 -5.99 12.00
C GLY A 29 -17.52 -6.03 10.47
N ASP A 30 -18.72 -6.34 9.98
CA ASP A 30 -18.95 -6.52 8.53
C ASP A 30 -18.92 -5.22 7.73
N VAL A 31 -19.09 -4.07 8.40
CA VAL A 31 -19.03 -2.74 7.79
C VAL A 31 -17.63 -2.17 8.02
N LEU A 32 -16.88 -2.00 6.93
CA LEU A 32 -15.57 -1.36 6.99
C LEU A 32 -15.71 0.16 6.97
N PRO A 33 -14.83 0.90 7.67
CA PRO A 33 -14.75 2.35 7.51
C PRO A 33 -14.36 2.72 6.08
N GLU A 34 -14.79 3.91 5.64
CA GLU A 34 -14.33 4.46 4.36
C GLU A 34 -12.83 4.73 4.40
N THR A 35 -12.12 4.35 3.34
CA THR A 35 -10.70 4.67 3.22
C THR A 35 -10.52 6.02 2.58
N THR A 36 -9.63 6.83 3.15
CA THR A 36 -9.27 8.15 2.60
C THR A 36 -8.24 7.97 1.48
N GLY A 37 -8.04 9.01 0.66
CA GLY A 37 -6.98 9.01 -0.35
C GLY A 37 -5.61 8.72 0.25
N ASP A 38 -5.32 9.29 1.43
CA ASP A 38 -4.05 9.17 2.15
C ASP A 38 -3.72 7.75 2.64
N ASP A 39 -4.72 6.85 2.73
CA ASP A 39 -4.52 5.46 3.16
C ASP A 39 -3.93 4.57 2.06
N ARG A 40 -3.92 5.04 0.81
CA ARG A 40 -3.29 4.34 -0.29
C ARG A 40 -1.83 4.74 -0.31
N ALA A 41 -0.93 3.75 -0.16
CA ALA A 41 0.44 3.94 -0.58
C ALA A 41 0.40 4.31 -2.07
N ASP A 42 0.94 5.47 -2.43
CA ASP A 42 1.02 5.87 -3.82
C ASP A 42 1.71 4.72 -4.59
N GLY A 43 1.15 4.36 -5.76
CA GLY A 43 1.70 3.31 -6.61
C GLY A 43 3.14 3.62 -7.05
N PRO A 44 3.74 2.79 -7.92
CA PRO A 44 5.13 2.99 -8.38
C PRO A 44 5.43 4.40 -8.95
N ASP A 45 4.41 5.17 -9.33
CA ASP A 45 4.53 6.55 -9.80
C ASP A 45 4.63 7.61 -8.68
N GLY A 46 4.22 7.28 -7.45
CA GLY A 46 4.21 8.17 -6.28
C GLY A 46 5.58 8.57 -5.76
N ASP A 47 6.53 7.64 -5.83
CA ASP A 47 7.90 7.87 -5.34
C ASP A 47 8.60 9.00 -6.11
N SER A 48 8.29 9.17 -7.40
CA SER A 48 8.91 10.19 -8.25
C SER A 48 8.40 11.61 -7.95
N LEU A 49 7.10 11.78 -7.72
CA LEU A 49 6.48 13.06 -7.36
C LEU A 49 6.82 13.49 -5.92
N SER A 50 6.98 12.52 -5.01
CA SER A 50 7.34 12.72 -3.60
C SER A 50 8.72 13.37 -3.42
N VAL A 51 9.73 12.87 -4.15
CA VAL A 51 11.12 13.32 -3.99
C VAL A 51 11.34 14.75 -4.48
N ASP A 52 10.75 15.13 -5.61
CA ASP A 52 10.93 16.48 -6.16
C ASP A 52 10.15 17.54 -5.37
N TRP A 53 8.99 17.19 -4.82
CA TRP A 53 8.30 18.05 -3.84
C TRP A 53 9.16 18.25 -2.58
N LEU A 54 9.75 17.17 -2.03
CA LEU A 54 10.59 17.23 -0.83
C LEU A 54 11.85 18.10 -1.02
N LYS A 55 12.49 18.03 -2.20
CA LYS A 55 13.64 18.91 -2.53
C LYS A 55 13.27 20.39 -2.53
N GLN A 56 12.05 20.73 -2.96
CA GLN A 56 11.54 22.12 -2.98
C GLN A 56 11.20 22.65 -1.59
N GLN A 57 10.92 21.77 -0.63
CA GLN A 57 10.66 22.15 0.77
C GLN A 57 11.95 22.39 1.58
N ARG A 58 13.13 22.27 0.98
CA ARG A 58 14.39 22.53 1.69
C ARG A 58 14.54 24.02 2.03
N PRO A 59 14.81 24.39 3.29
CA PRO A 59 14.99 25.78 3.67
C PRO A 59 16.15 26.44 2.90
N PRO A 60 16.01 27.72 2.50
CA PRO A 60 16.92 28.40 1.57
C PRO A 60 18.34 28.63 2.08
N HIS A 61 18.60 28.37 3.37
CA HIS A 61 19.89 28.58 4.01
C HIS A 61 20.70 27.31 4.27
N TYR A 62 20.27 26.15 3.73
CA TYR A 62 21.12 24.97 3.68
C TYR A 62 21.99 24.98 2.42
N PHE A 63 23.07 25.77 2.49
CA PHE A 63 24.30 25.52 1.75
C PHE A 63 25.20 24.60 2.56
#